data_AF-A0A9E4ISH3-F1
#
_entry.id   AF-A0A9E4ISH3-F1
#
_cell.length_a   1.000
_cell.length_b   1.000
_cell.length_c   1.000
_cell.angle_alpha   90.00
_cell.angle_beta   90.00
_cell.angle_gamma   90.00
#
_symmetry.space_group_name_H-M   'P 1'
#
loop_
_entity.id
_entity.type
_entity.pdbx_description
1 polymer ?
#
loop_
_entity_poly.entity_id
_entity_poly.type
_entity_poly.pdbx_seq_one_letter_code
_entity_poly.pdbx_strand_id
1 'polypeptide(L)'
;MRITLIPGCNPGPYTGAGNNTYLLSGREPTLIDAATGEPGHLGALAAALVGAPLSRVLVTHGHVDHASGAPGLAARGHETTFHKMPWPARDAKYPVDWRPLADEDVVEAGDGALRVLHTPGHALDEADGTLFCGDLLIQGGTVVVPGSYGGCLTDYLASLARVRELRPARVLPAHGPEIDDVTALIDQYVAHRRRRDARGEHDAGGNRPGGLSGAGDGAARGGGRERARALAEAGSGGRGTASRCGLGADLRSAARRPRLGVCAVERRRLLVRPGWAAIGAVGDDCRARRTDMENPKGYANPELLIEAAELAGRLGPGGGEATGSAVAGEIPVLLDLRPAEAFAAGHIHGAAHLDLFGLSLVDTDPAPLAAFLWIIAHLLTLRGVDAGRPVVVYDEQSGIRAARAFWFLEFFGHPVARILDGGFGAWERAGLPATRDAGAPVKGTWEVGQDGTRLATWREVSERLDRADVTILDTRSDEEYCGTLVRARRGGAIPGAVHIEWTRNLDEAGAFKPAADLRAMYEAAGVTPDKEVVSYCQGGYRAAHGYVALRLLGYPRVRNYLGSWKEWGDREDLPIETPAG
;
A
#
# COMPACT_ATOMS: atom_id res chain seq x y z
N MET A 1 11.67 25.28 -32.25
CA MET A 1 12.02 23.84 -32.25
C MET A 1 10.86 23.00 -32.82
N ARG A 2 11.11 21.92 -33.59
CA ARG A 2 10.05 21.01 -34.08
C ARG A 2 9.85 19.86 -33.10
N ILE A 3 8.67 19.77 -32.50
CA ILE A 3 8.31 18.77 -31.49
C ILE A 3 7.28 17.82 -32.08
N THR A 4 7.53 16.52 -31.98
CA THR A 4 6.62 15.46 -32.43
C THR A 4 6.30 14.54 -31.26
N LEU A 5 5.01 14.36 -30.95
CA LEU A 5 4.58 13.37 -29.98
C LEU A 5 4.75 11.97 -30.58
N ILE A 6 5.53 11.12 -29.90
CA ILE A 6 5.68 9.70 -30.20
C ILE A 6 5.02 8.92 -29.05
N PRO A 7 3.88 8.26 -29.28
CA PRO A 7 3.20 7.50 -28.23
C PRO A 7 4.06 6.33 -27.75
N GLY A 8 4.15 6.13 -26.43
CA GLY A 8 4.84 5.03 -25.77
C GLY A 8 4.23 3.65 -26.03
N CYS A 9 3.05 3.59 -26.66
CA CYS A 9 2.33 2.37 -27.05
C CYS A 9 2.05 1.40 -25.88
N ASN A 10 1.96 1.92 -24.66
CA ASN A 10 1.80 1.17 -23.41
C ASN A 10 0.53 1.62 -22.63
N PRO A 11 -0.68 1.53 -23.21
CA PRO A 11 -1.90 1.94 -22.52
C PRO A 11 -2.14 1.09 -21.27
N GLY A 12 -2.66 1.72 -20.21
CA GLY A 12 -2.84 1.04 -18.93
C GLY A 12 -3.50 1.91 -17.87
N PRO A 13 -3.81 1.34 -16.69
CA PRO A 13 -4.49 2.07 -15.61
C PRO A 13 -3.73 3.30 -15.10
N TYR A 14 -2.39 3.28 -15.16
CA TYR A 14 -1.52 4.36 -14.71
C TYR A 14 -1.05 5.28 -15.85
N THR A 15 -1.02 4.77 -17.08
CA THR A 15 -0.52 5.48 -18.27
C THR A 15 -1.64 5.99 -19.18
N GLY A 16 -2.90 5.68 -18.86
CA GLY A 16 -4.08 6.04 -19.64
C GLY A 16 -4.01 5.48 -21.07
N ALA A 17 -3.94 6.38 -22.05
CA ALA A 17 -3.78 6.02 -23.47
C ALA A 17 -2.34 5.55 -23.83
N GLY A 18 -1.41 5.62 -22.87
CA GLY A 18 0.02 5.35 -23.03
C GLY A 18 0.84 6.61 -22.76
N ASN A 19 2.13 6.43 -22.47
CA ASN A 19 3.04 7.55 -22.20
C ASN A 19 3.20 8.43 -23.43
N ASN A 20 3.30 9.72 -23.19
CA ASN A 20 3.77 10.68 -24.18
C ASN A 20 5.29 10.73 -24.13
N THR A 21 5.95 10.47 -25.25
CA THR A 21 7.35 10.82 -25.44
C THR A 21 7.45 11.87 -26.53
N TYR A 22 8.41 12.77 -26.43
CA TYR A 22 8.50 13.91 -27.36
C TYR A 22 9.82 13.87 -28.10
N LEU A 23 9.75 13.74 -29.42
CA LEU A 23 10.91 13.86 -30.30
C LEU A 23 11.08 15.31 -30.71
N LEU A 24 12.21 15.89 -30.30
CA LEU A 24 12.68 17.21 -30.68
C LEU A 24 13.60 17.00 -31.88
N SER A 25 13.05 17.18 -33.07
CA SER A 25 13.80 17.03 -34.32
C SER A 25 14.70 18.24 -34.55
N GLY A 26 15.85 18.02 -35.19
CA GLY A 26 16.79 19.09 -35.54
C GLY A 26 18.23 18.57 -35.64
N ARG A 27 19.20 19.46 -35.43
CA ARG A 27 20.65 19.16 -35.39
C ARG A 27 21.04 18.15 -34.30
N GLU A 28 20.36 18.21 -33.16
CA GLU A 28 20.55 17.33 -31.99
C GLU A 28 19.26 16.55 -31.70
N PRO A 29 18.85 15.56 -32.52
CA PRO A 29 17.62 14.80 -32.30
C PRO A 29 17.56 14.25 -30.87
N THR A 30 16.59 14.75 -30.10
CA THR A 30 16.48 14.48 -28.66
C THR A 30 15.10 13.95 -28.34
N LEU A 31 15.06 12.84 -27.61
CA LEU A 31 13.82 12.25 -27.10
C LEU A 31 13.64 12.63 -25.63
N ILE A 32 12.47 13.17 -25.30
CA ILE A 32 12.03 13.35 -23.91
C ILE A 32 11.23 12.12 -23.49
N ASP A 33 11.70 11.48 -22.41
CA ASP A 33 11.30 10.17 -21.87
C ASP A 33 11.51 8.99 -22.82
N ALA A 34 11.90 7.85 -22.26
CA ALA A 34 12.23 6.62 -23.00
C ALA A 34 11.07 5.64 -23.13
N ALA A 35 9.90 5.93 -22.53
CA ALA A 35 8.77 5.01 -22.40
C ALA A 35 9.17 3.67 -21.74
N THR A 36 8.44 2.59 -22.05
CA THR A 36 8.71 1.20 -21.60
C THR A 36 9.46 0.33 -22.61
N GLY A 37 9.86 0.88 -23.76
CA GLY A 37 10.54 0.12 -24.81
C GLY A 37 9.63 -0.78 -25.64
N GLU A 38 8.34 -0.44 -25.75
CA GLU A 38 7.40 -1.18 -26.59
C GLU A 38 7.83 -1.18 -28.06
N PRO A 39 7.72 -2.32 -28.79
CA PRO A 39 8.09 -2.39 -30.20
C PRO A 39 7.38 -1.34 -31.07
N GLY A 40 6.12 -1.01 -30.75
CA GLY A 40 5.33 0.01 -31.45
C GLY A 40 5.90 1.42 -31.28
N HIS A 41 6.29 1.80 -30.06
CA HIS A 41 6.93 3.08 -29.76
C HIS A 41 8.26 3.22 -30.49
N LEU A 42 9.08 2.17 -30.41
CA LEU A 42 10.39 2.15 -31.05
C LEU A 42 10.30 2.21 -32.58
N GLY A 43 9.29 1.57 -33.17
CA GLY A 43 8.98 1.65 -34.59
C GLY A 43 8.52 3.05 -35.00
N ALA A 44 7.63 3.68 -34.21
CA ALA A 44 7.16 5.05 -34.46
C ALA A 44 8.28 6.08 -34.34
N LEU A 45 9.17 5.92 -33.35
CA LEU A 45 10.37 6.75 -33.18
C LEU A 45 11.31 6.63 -34.38
N ALA A 46 11.61 5.39 -34.81
CA ALA A 46 12.47 5.17 -35.98
C ALA A 46 11.88 5.79 -37.26
N ALA A 47 10.56 5.70 -37.44
CA ALA A 47 9.86 6.33 -38.55
C ALA A 47 9.94 7.87 -38.48
N ALA A 48 9.81 8.45 -37.29
CA ALA A 48 9.88 9.89 -37.08
C ALA A 48 11.29 10.48 -37.24
N LEU A 49 12.33 9.68 -36.96
CA LEU A 49 13.73 10.06 -37.18
C LEU A 49 14.13 10.05 -38.67
N VAL A 50 13.38 9.37 -39.54
CA VAL A 50 13.63 9.28 -41.00
C VAL A 50 15.09 8.89 -41.30
N GLY A 51 15.65 7.97 -40.51
CA GLY A 51 17.03 7.48 -40.66
C GLY A 51 18.11 8.38 -40.05
N ALA A 52 17.77 9.52 -39.43
CA ALA A 52 18.70 10.28 -38.61
C ALA A 52 19.00 9.54 -37.28
N PRO A 53 20.24 9.58 -36.77
CA PRO A 53 20.55 9.00 -35.48
C PRO A 53 19.91 9.82 -34.34
N LEU A 54 19.39 9.13 -33.33
CA LEU A 54 19.01 9.77 -32.08
C LEU A 54 20.30 10.18 -31.35
N SER A 55 20.43 11.47 -31.00
CA SER A 55 21.62 11.96 -30.30
C SER A 55 21.49 11.82 -28.79
N ARG A 56 20.27 12.00 -28.27
CA ARG A 56 20.05 12.06 -26.83
C ARG A 56 18.68 11.57 -26.39
N VAL A 57 18.65 11.04 -25.17
CA VAL A 57 17.44 10.80 -24.40
C VAL A 57 17.55 11.57 -23.09
N LEU A 58 16.58 12.43 -22.82
CA LEU A 58 16.40 13.10 -21.53
C LEU A 58 15.24 12.42 -20.83
N VAL A 59 15.47 11.90 -19.61
CA VAL A 59 14.42 11.25 -18.83
C VAL A 59 14.03 12.18 -17.69
N THR A 60 12.75 12.54 -17.65
CA THR A 60 12.19 13.46 -16.65
C THR A 60 12.32 12.86 -15.26
N HIS A 61 11.97 11.59 -15.06
CA HIS A 61 12.09 10.93 -13.76
C HIS A 61 12.19 9.40 -13.85
N GLY A 62 12.63 8.76 -12.76
CA GLY A 62 13.04 7.35 -12.74
C GLY A 62 11.92 6.30 -12.66
N HIS A 63 10.68 6.65 -12.98
CA HIS A 63 9.59 5.66 -13.01
C HIS A 63 9.71 4.72 -14.21
N VAL A 64 9.13 3.53 -14.06
CA VAL A 64 9.29 2.43 -15.03
C VAL A 64 8.77 2.81 -16.40
N ASP A 65 7.67 3.53 -16.46
CA ASP A 65 7.01 3.94 -17.67
C ASP A 65 7.70 5.09 -18.42
N HIS A 66 8.71 5.72 -17.81
CA HIS A 66 9.50 6.79 -18.45
C HIS A 66 10.94 6.36 -18.74
N ALA A 67 11.55 5.53 -17.88
CA ALA A 67 12.97 5.23 -17.94
C ALA A 67 13.29 3.84 -18.50
N SER A 68 12.36 2.87 -18.43
CA SER A 68 12.69 1.46 -18.71
C SER A 68 12.94 1.13 -20.17
N GLY A 69 12.53 1.99 -21.10
CA GLY A 69 12.89 1.86 -22.52
C GLY A 69 14.32 2.25 -22.86
N ALA A 70 15.05 2.93 -21.94
CA ALA A 70 16.39 3.43 -22.21
C ALA A 70 17.41 2.33 -22.62
N PRO A 71 17.47 1.16 -21.95
CA PRO A 71 18.33 0.05 -22.39
C PRO A 71 18.00 -0.45 -23.81
N GLY A 72 16.71 -0.48 -24.17
CA GLY A 72 16.26 -0.89 -25.50
C GLY A 72 16.61 0.12 -26.60
N LEU A 73 16.72 1.40 -26.27
CA LEU A 73 17.24 2.44 -27.16
C LEU A 73 18.76 2.36 -27.28
N ALA A 74 19.47 2.12 -26.18
CA ALA A 74 20.93 1.97 -26.16
C ALA A 74 21.39 0.77 -27.01
N ALA A 75 20.65 -0.34 -26.95
CA ALA A 75 20.95 -1.56 -27.71
C ALA A 75 20.86 -1.40 -29.24
N ARG A 76 20.29 -0.30 -29.76
CA ARG A 76 20.14 -0.04 -31.20
C ARG A 76 21.42 0.47 -31.89
N GLY A 77 22.52 0.68 -31.15
CA GLY A 77 23.85 0.86 -31.71
C GLY A 77 24.18 2.26 -32.26
N HIS A 78 23.40 3.28 -31.88
CA HIS A 78 23.76 4.68 -32.12
C HIS A 78 24.49 5.25 -30.89
N GLU A 79 25.35 6.27 -31.06
CA GLU A 79 26.01 7.00 -29.97
C GLU A 79 25.01 7.89 -29.17
N THR A 80 23.86 7.32 -28.81
CA THR A 80 22.83 7.99 -28.03
C THR A 80 23.33 8.18 -26.60
N THR A 81 23.20 9.40 -26.10
CA THR A 81 23.55 9.73 -24.71
C THR A 81 22.30 9.80 -23.85
N PHE A 82 22.36 9.29 -22.62
CA PHE A 82 21.21 9.21 -21.71
C PHE A 82 21.44 10.14 -20.54
N HIS A 83 20.52 11.06 -20.30
CA HIS A 83 20.69 12.09 -19.28
C HIS A 83 19.47 12.16 -18.38
N LYS A 84 19.71 12.42 -17.11
CA LYS A 84 18.68 12.70 -16.11
C LYS A 84 19.32 13.26 -14.84
N MET A 85 18.50 13.88 -13.99
CA MET A 85 18.94 14.15 -12.62
C MET A 85 19.20 12.84 -11.85
N PRO A 86 20.32 12.73 -11.10
CA PRO A 86 20.68 11.50 -10.40
C PRO A 86 19.62 11.02 -9.40
N TRP A 87 19.34 9.72 -9.42
CA TRP A 87 18.55 9.04 -8.40
C TRP A 87 19.17 7.67 -8.12
N PRO A 88 20.30 7.60 -7.39
CA PRO A 88 21.15 6.42 -7.34
C PRO A 88 20.43 5.10 -7.04
N ALA A 89 19.41 5.11 -6.16
CA ALA A 89 18.61 3.94 -5.80
C ALA A 89 17.76 3.36 -6.96
N ARG A 90 17.38 4.17 -7.96
CA ARG A 90 16.58 3.72 -9.12
C ARG A 90 17.40 3.61 -10.40
N ASP A 91 18.49 4.34 -10.52
CA ASP A 91 19.31 4.41 -11.73
C ASP A 91 19.95 3.07 -12.06
N ALA A 92 20.33 2.32 -11.01
CA ALA A 92 20.86 0.97 -11.10
C ALA A 92 19.88 -0.03 -11.76
N LYS A 93 18.58 0.28 -11.82
CA LYS A 93 17.56 -0.59 -12.43
C LYS A 93 17.64 -0.62 -13.96
N TYR A 94 18.23 0.39 -14.58
CA TYR A 94 18.29 0.54 -16.04
C TYR A 94 19.75 0.67 -16.47
N PRO A 95 20.38 -0.42 -16.97
CA PRO A 95 21.81 -0.47 -17.23
C PRO A 95 22.19 0.30 -18.51
N VAL A 96 22.17 1.64 -18.42
CA VAL A 96 22.73 2.57 -19.40
C VAL A 96 23.70 3.53 -18.70
N ASP A 97 24.61 4.13 -19.48
CA ASP A 97 25.51 5.16 -18.96
C ASP A 97 24.75 6.47 -18.76
N TRP A 98 24.21 6.66 -17.54
CA TRP A 98 23.47 7.86 -17.16
C TRP A 98 24.43 9.02 -16.94
N ARG A 99 24.27 10.05 -17.76
CA ARG A 99 24.94 11.34 -17.59
C ARG A 99 24.10 12.22 -16.65
N PRO A 100 24.69 12.72 -15.55
CA PRO A 100 23.95 13.48 -14.57
C PRO A 100 23.56 14.86 -15.13
N LEU A 101 22.33 15.27 -14.89
CA LEU A 101 21.87 16.66 -15.04
C LEU A 101 21.76 17.33 -13.67
N ALA A 102 21.90 18.65 -13.64
CA ALA A 102 21.66 19.51 -12.50
C ALA A 102 20.63 20.60 -12.83
N ASP A 103 20.10 21.25 -11.79
CA ASP A 103 19.18 22.39 -11.94
C ASP A 103 19.84 23.51 -12.75
N GLU A 104 19.09 24.11 -13.67
CA GLU A 104 19.51 25.17 -14.60
C GLU A 104 20.58 24.77 -15.63
N ASP A 105 20.94 23.49 -15.74
CA ASP A 105 21.79 23.01 -16.84
C ASP A 105 21.15 23.35 -18.20
N VAL A 106 21.99 23.72 -19.17
CA VAL A 106 21.54 23.98 -20.54
C VAL A 106 22.02 22.84 -21.45
N VAL A 107 21.06 22.24 -22.13
CA VAL A 107 21.17 20.94 -22.80
C VAL A 107 20.74 21.13 -24.24
N GLU A 108 21.67 21.08 -25.20
CA GLU A 108 21.34 21.20 -26.63
C GLU A 108 20.31 20.14 -27.03
N ALA A 109 19.25 20.53 -27.74
CA ALA A 109 18.19 19.62 -28.15
C ALA A 109 17.49 20.13 -29.42
N GLY A 110 17.18 19.24 -30.35
CA GLY A 110 16.64 19.62 -31.66
C GLY A 110 17.54 20.65 -32.34
N ASP A 111 16.99 21.82 -32.67
CA ASP A 111 17.75 22.93 -33.26
C ASP A 111 18.18 24.02 -32.26
N GLY A 112 17.81 23.87 -30.97
CA GLY A 112 18.06 24.84 -29.90
C GLY A 112 18.59 24.16 -28.63
N ALA A 113 18.20 24.68 -27.48
CA ALA A 113 18.60 24.12 -26.19
C ALA A 113 17.42 24.11 -25.20
N LEU A 114 17.44 23.15 -24.29
CA LEU A 114 16.57 23.04 -23.14
C LEU A 114 17.31 23.51 -21.90
N ARG A 115 16.59 24.15 -20.99
CA ARG A 115 17.04 24.44 -19.63
C ARG A 115 16.40 23.45 -18.67
N VAL A 116 17.23 22.74 -17.92
CA VAL A 116 16.81 21.77 -16.91
C VAL A 116 16.24 22.51 -15.71
N LEU A 117 15.13 22.03 -15.16
CA LEU A 117 14.51 22.59 -13.98
C LEU A 117 14.34 21.50 -12.93
N HIS A 118 14.99 21.67 -11.79
CA HIS A 118 14.79 20.77 -10.67
C HIS A 118 13.48 21.08 -9.96
N THR A 119 12.55 20.15 -10.11
CA THR A 119 11.26 20.14 -9.43
C THR A 119 11.10 18.88 -8.60
N PRO A 120 11.69 18.86 -7.40
CA PRO A 120 11.48 17.77 -6.47
C PRO A 120 9.98 17.58 -6.25
N GLY A 121 9.55 16.33 -6.36
CA GLY A 121 8.14 15.97 -6.40
C GLY A 121 7.64 15.49 -7.76
N HIS A 122 8.29 15.82 -8.90
CA HIS A 122 8.28 15.19 -10.25
C HIS A 122 9.02 16.13 -11.25
N ALA A 123 10.13 15.70 -11.87
CA ALA A 123 11.15 16.58 -12.52
C ALA A 123 10.76 17.21 -13.90
N LEU A 124 11.51 18.26 -14.37
CA LEU A 124 11.17 19.13 -15.53
C LEU A 124 12.34 19.46 -16.50
N ASP A 125 12.00 19.84 -17.74
CA ASP A 125 12.88 20.55 -18.72
C ASP A 125 12.10 21.63 -19.54
N GLU A 126 12.68 22.80 -19.85
CA GLU A 126 12.03 23.94 -20.56
C GLU A 126 12.77 24.43 -21.82
N ALA A 127 12.08 24.73 -22.94
CA ALA A 127 12.62 25.50 -24.07
C ALA A 127 11.53 26.36 -24.78
N ASP A 128 11.89 27.57 -25.19
CA ASP A 128 11.06 28.44 -26.06
C ASP A 128 9.60 28.64 -25.55
N GLY A 129 9.40 28.75 -24.24
CA GLY A 129 8.06 28.85 -23.63
C GLY A 129 7.24 27.56 -23.66
N THR A 130 7.82 26.44 -24.09
CA THR A 130 7.27 25.09 -23.99
C THR A 130 7.94 24.35 -22.83
N LEU A 131 7.15 23.80 -21.91
CA LEU A 131 7.65 23.03 -20.79
C LEU A 131 7.34 21.54 -20.96
N PHE A 132 8.34 20.68 -20.84
CA PHE A 132 8.17 19.23 -20.73
C PHE A 132 8.13 18.85 -19.26
N CYS A 133 6.97 18.40 -18.78
CA CYS A 133 6.73 18.37 -17.34
C CYS A 133 6.73 17.01 -16.67
N GLY A 134 6.97 15.93 -17.41
CA GLY A 134 6.83 14.58 -16.88
C GLY A 134 5.45 14.41 -16.25
N ASP A 135 5.44 14.02 -14.98
CA ASP A 135 4.22 13.79 -14.21
C ASP A 135 3.84 14.99 -13.31
N LEU A 136 4.52 16.15 -13.43
CA LEU A 136 4.28 17.29 -12.53
C LEU A 136 2.87 17.89 -12.69
N LEU A 137 2.37 17.96 -13.93
CA LEU A 137 1.07 18.53 -14.29
C LEU A 137 0.35 17.62 -15.27
N ILE A 138 -0.86 17.14 -14.95
CA ILE A 138 -1.66 16.28 -15.84
C ILE A 138 -3.10 16.81 -15.90
N GLN A 139 -3.63 17.04 -17.10
CA GLN A 139 -5.01 17.47 -17.24
C GLN A 139 -5.99 16.31 -17.02
N GLY A 140 -7.03 16.53 -16.20
CA GLY A 140 -8.08 15.53 -15.95
C GLY A 140 -7.72 14.44 -14.93
N GLY A 141 -6.55 14.51 -14.30
CA GLY A 141 -6.09 13.62 -13.23
C GLY A 141 -5.66 14.37 -11.97
N THR A 142 -5.22 13.62 -10.95
CA THR A 142 -4.53 14.17 -9.77
C THR A 142 -3.14 13.55 -9.70
N VAL A 143 -2.12 14.39 -9.55
CA VAL A 143 -0.73 13.94 -9.40
C VAL A 143 -0.51 13.40 -7.99
N VAL A 144 0.00 12.18 -7.90
CA VAL A 144 0.29 11.52 -6.63
C VAL A 144 1.73 11.79 -6.25
N VAL A 145 1.96 12.36 -5.07
CA VAL A 145 3.31 12.63 -4.53
C VAL A 145 3.58 11.66 -3.37
N PRO A 146 4.05 10.43 -3.65
CA PRO A 146 4.20 9.42 -2.61
C PRO A 146 5.44 9.68 -1.75
N GLY A 147 5.24 9.86 -0.45
CA GLY A 147 6.34 9.98 0.53
C GLY A 147 7.28 8.75 0.53
N SER A 148 6.77 7.57 0.18
CA SER A 148 7.55 6.33 0.07
C SER A 148 8.66 6.34 -1.00
N TYR A 149 8.66 7.33 -1.90
CA TYR A 149 9.72 7.54 -2.89
C TYR A 149 10.47 8.86 -2.67
N GLY A 150 10.41 9.42 -1.46
CA GLY A 150 11.00 10.72 -1.14
C GLY A 150 10.17 11.91 -1.61
N GLY A 151 8.91 11.69 -2.02
CA GLY A 151 8.00 12.75 -2.44
C GLY A 151 7.56 13.64 -1.28
N CYS A 152 7.60 14.96 -1.49
CA CYS A 152 7.21 15.96 -0.50
C CYS A 152 6.26 16.96 -1.16
N LEU A 153 5.05 17.14 -0.59
CA LEU A 153 4.07 18.11 -1.08
C LEU A 153 4.59 19.53 -1.01
N THR A 154 5.35 19.89 0.03
CA THR A 154 5.92 21.24 0.14
C THR A 154 6.84 21.51 -1.04
N ASP A 155 7.68 20.53 -1.42
CA ASP A 155 8.56 20.62 -2.58
C ASP A 155 7.79 20.59 -3.91
N TYR A 156 6.72 19.80 -3.99
CA TYR A 156 5.81 19.79 -5.13
C TYR A 156 5.09 21.13 -5.32
N LEU A 157 4.57 21.74 -4.25
CA LEU A 157 3.92 23.05 -4.30
C LEU A 157 4.92 24.16 -4.64
N ALA A 158 6.16 24.08 -4.13
CA ALA A 158 7.24 24.99 -4.52
C ALA A 158 7.59 24.83 -6.01
N SER A 159 7.58 23.60 -6.53
CA SER A 159 7.76 23.31 -7.96
C SER A 159 6.65 23.92 -8.81
N LEU A 160 5.38 23.79 -8.40
CA LEU A 160 4.25 24.43 -9.08
C LEU A 160 4.34 25.96 -9.06
N ALA A 161 4.83 26.55 -7.95
CA ALA A 161 5.06 27.99 -7.86
C ALA A 161 6.15 28.45 -8.85
N ARG A 162 7.26 27.70 -8.92
CA ARG A 162 8.35 27.96 -9.88
C ARG A 162 7.85 27.90 -11.33
N VAL A 163 7.07 26.87 -11.69
CA VAL A 163 6.47 26.78 -13.04
C VAL A 163 5.53 27.95 -13.34
N ARG A 164 4.73 28.37 -12.35
CA ARG A 164 3.84 29.52 -12.50
C ARG A 164 4.61 30.81 -12.78
N GLU A 165 5.77 31.00 -12.16
CA GLU A 165 6.63 32.17 -12.37
C GLU A 165 7.26 32.18 -13.77
N LEU A 166 7.60 31.00 -14.31
CA LEU A 166 8.14 30.85 -15.67
C LEU A 166 7.13 31.24 -16.76
N ARG A 167 5.82 31.15 -16.47
CA ARG A 167 4.73 31.46 -17.40
C ARG A 167 4.93 30.78 -18.78
N PRO A 168 5.07 29.44 -18.82
CA PRO A 168 5.17 28.74 -20.09
C PRO A 168 3.91 28.98 -20.91
N ALA A 169 4.09 29.18 -22.22
CA ALA A 169 3.01 29.32 -23.17
C ALA A 169 2.21 28.02 -23.34
N ARG A 170 2.86 26.88 -23.13
CA ARG A 170 2.24 25.54 -23.14
C ARG A 170 3.05 24.53 -22.34
N VAL A 171 2.38 23.47 -21.88
CA VAL A 171 2.99 22.36 -21.14
C VAL A 171 2.68 21.03 -21.82
N LEU A 172 3.71 20.21 -21.96
CA LEU A 172 3.71 18.89 -22.58
C LEU A 172 3.95 17.83 -21.50
N PRO A 173 2.89 17.17 -21.00
CA PRO A 173 3.00 16.20 -19.94
C PRO A 173 3.35 14.81 -20.46
N ALA A 174 3.98 13.99 -19.64
CA ALA A 174 4.27 12.61 -20.01
C ALA A 174 3.02 11.70 -20.00
N HIS A 175 1.90 12.18 -19.46
CA HIS A 175 0.58 11.54 -19.58
C HIS A 175 -0.53 12.56 -19.86
N GLY A 176 -1.51 12.15 -20.65
CA GLY A 176 -2.69 12.98 -20.95
C GLY A 176 -2.45 14.02 -22.06
N PRO A 177 -3.40 14.95 -22.25
CA PRO A 177 -3.32 15.94 -23.35
C PRO A 177 -2.36 17.10 -23.04
N GLU A 178 -1.95 17.81 -24.09
CA GLU A 178 -1.24 19.11 -24.00
C GLU A 178 -2.08 20.14 -23.21
N ILE A 179 -1.39 20.98 -22.44
CA ILE A 179 -1.99 21.94 -21.52
C ILE A 179 -1.66 23.36 -21.98
N ASP A 180 -2.69 24.09 -22.45
CA ASP A 180 -2.55 25.47 -22.92
C ASP A 180 -2.84 26.51 -21.82
N ASP A 181 -3.77 26.21 -20.88
CA ASP A 181 -4.08 27.08 -19.75
C ASP A 181 -3.39 26.60 -18.46
N VAL A 182 -2.07 26.75 -18.46
CA VAL A 182 -1.18 26.29 -17.39
C VAL A 182 -1.51 26.98 -16.06
N THR A 183 -1.83 28.27 -16.10
CA THR A 183 -2.13 29.04 -14.89
C THR A 183 -3.44 28.56 -14.26
N ALA A 184 -4.50 28.36 -15.05
CA ALA A 184 -5.74 27.84 -14.52
C ALA A 184 -5.59 26.42 -13.96
N LEU A 185 -4.79 25.56 -14.60
CA LEU A 185 -4.56 24.20 -14.11
C LEU A 185 -3.78 24.21 -12.78
N ILE A 186 -2.71 25.00 -12.67
CA ILE A 186 -1.96 25.17 -11.41
C ILE A 186 -2.87 25.74 -10.32
N ASP A 187 -3.69 26.75 -10.63
CA ASP A 187 -4.63 27.32 -9.67
C ASP A 187 -5.70 26.31 -9.24
N GLN A 188 -6.18 25.46 -10.15
CA GLN A 188 -7.08 24.35 -9.81
C GLN A 188 -6.40 23.34 -8.89
N TYR A 189 -5.15 22.96 -9.15
CA TYR A 189 -4.38 22.04 -8.32
C TYR A 189 -4.14 22.59 -6.92
N VAL A 190 -3.68 23.85 -6.83
CA VAL A 190 -3.45 24.54 -5.56
C VAL A 190 -4.75 24.75 -4.82
N ALA A 191 -5.84 25.13 -5.49
CA ALA A 191 -7.15 25.30 -4.86
C ALA A 191 -7.76 23.95 -4.42
N HIS A 192 -7.62 22.91 -5.23
CA HIS A 192 -8.02 21.55 -4.88
C HIS A 192 -7.27 21.09 -3.63
N ARG A 193 -5.95 21.30 -3.59
CA ARG A 193 -5.12 20.96 -2.43
C ARG A 193 -5.42 21.80 -1.20
N ARG A 194 -5.60 23.12 -1.33
CA ARG A 194 -6.03 23.99 -0.22
C ARG A 194 -7.43 23.66 0.30
N ARG A 195 -8.36 23.24 -0.57
CA ARG A 195 -9.71 22.78 -0.15
C ARG A 195 -9.63 21.44 0.57
N ARG A 196 -8.71 20.58 0.14
CA ARG A 196 -8.35 19.33 0.80
C ARG A 196 -7.75 19.60 2.18
N ASP A 197 -6.79 20.52 2.29
CA ASP A 197 -6.25 20.99 3.56
C ASP A 197 -7.33 21.61 4.49
N ALA A 198 -8.24 22.42 3.94
CA ALA A 198 -9.34 23.03 4.68
C ALA A 198 -10.48 22.05 5.03
N ARG A 199 -10.54 20.87 4.39
CA ARG A 199 -11.48 19.77 4.68
C ARG A 199 -10.79 18.59 5.39
N GLY A 200 -9.51 18.70 5.71
CA GLY A 200 -8.68 17.65 6.34
C GLY A 200 -8.18 16.54 5.40
N GLU A 201 -8.53 16.56 4.12
CA GLU A 201 -8.19 15.51 3.14
C GLU A 201 -6.83 15.76 2.45
N HIS A 202 -5.69 15.81 3.11
CA HIS A 202 -4.38 16.00 2.43
C HIS A 202 -4.01 14.78 1.52
N ASP A 203 -3.23 14.92 0.42
CA ASP A 203 -2.36 13.78 0.02
C ASP A 203 -1.11 13.83 0.90
N ALA A 204 -0.65 12.64 1.28
CA ALA A 204 0.49 12.40 2.12
C ALA A 204 1.78 13.10 1.64
N GLY A 205 2.60 13.50 2.60
CA GLY A 205 3.99 13.96 2.45
C GLY A 205 4.10 15.47 2.33
N GLY A 206 4.79 16.18 3.22
CA GLY A 206 5.09 17.62 3.08
C GLY A 206 5.37 18.37 4.38
N ASN A 207 6.58 18.23 4.91
CA ASN A 207 7.06 18.86 6.15
C ASN A 207 7.34 20.37 5.93
N ARG A 208 7.11 21.24 6.93
CA ARG A 208 7.57 22.65 6.93
C ARG A 208 8.91 22.76 7.69
N PRO A 209 9.89 23.57 7.23
CA PRO A 209 11.10 23.82 7.98
C PRO A 209 10.83 24.76 9.18
N GLY A 210 11.49 24.44 10.29
CA GLY A 210 11.43 25.17 11.56
C GLY A 210 11.94 26.61 11.47
N GLY A 211 11.36 27.45 12.33
CA GLY A 211 11.61 28.89 12.38
C GLY A 211 12.99 29.27 12.88
N LEU A 212 13.49 30.38 12.33
CA LEU A 212 14.55 31.18 12.92
C LEU A 212 13.95 32.15 13.95
N SER A 213 14.52 32.12 15.15
CA SER A 213 14.30 33.05 16.25
C SER A 213 14.83 34.45 15.94
N GLY A 214 14.13 35.50 16.38
CA GLY A 214 14.76 36.77 16.74
C GLY A 214 13.90 38.05 16.58
N ALA A 215 13.58 38.68 17.72
CA ALA A 215 13.21 40.10 17.95
C ALA A 215 11.95 40.64 17.22
N GLY A 216 11.11 41.51 17.76
CA GLY A 216 11.09 42.41 18.91
C GLY A 216 10.05 43.50 18.61
N ASP A 217 9.41 44.06 19.64
CA ASP A 217 8.48 45.22 19.64
C ASP A 217 7.11 45.02 18.94
N GLY A 218 5.96 45.50 19.42
CA GLY A 218 5.62 46.44 20.49
C GLY A 218 4.36 47.20 20.07
N ALA A 219 3.33 47.25 20.95
CA ALA A 219 2.15 48.12 20.92
C ALA A 219 1.11 47.92 19.77
N ALA A 220 -0.19 48.23 19.88
CA ALA A 220 -1.15 48.48 20.94
C ALA A 220 -2.54 48.72 20.27
N ARG A 221 -3.65 48.42 20.98
CA ARG A 221 -5.03 48.95 20.79
C ARG A 221 -5.77 48.52 19.50
N GLY A 222 -7.08 48.24 19.46
CA GLY A 222 -8.17 48.29 20.42
C GLY A 222 -9.52 48.22 19.68
N GLY A 223 -10.60 47.82 20.38
CA GLY A 223 -12.01 47.92 19.97
C GLY A 223 -12.53 46.74 19.13
N GLY A 224 -13.70 46.12 19.34
CA GLY A 224 -14.85 46.45 20.18
C GLY A 224 -16.15 46.33 19.35
N ARG A 225 -17.13 45.57 19.89
CA ARG A 225 -18.57 45.44 19.54
C ARG A 225 -18.93 44.36 18.50
N GLU A 226 -19.72 43.31 18.80
CA GLU A 226 -21.11 43.13 19.28
C GLU A 226 -22.20 43.09 18.17
N ARG A 227 -23.00 41.99 18.22
CA ARG A 227 -24.40 41.76 17.74
C ARG A 227 -24.59 41.48 16.23
N ALA A 228 -25.47 40.57 15.80
CA ALA A 228 -26.86 40.36 16.24
C ALA A 228 -27.43 38.93 16.05
N ARG A 229 -28.53 38.68 16.80
CA ARG A 229 -29.43 37.52 16.80
C ARG A 229 -30.62 37.69 15.81
N ALA A 230 -31.01 36.57 15.20
CA ALA A 230 -32.34 35.93 15.11
C ALA A 230 -33.60 36.55 14.41
N LEU A 231 -34.38 35.59 13.86
CA LEU A 231 -35.84 35.48 13.63
C LEU A 231 -36.46 35.93 12.28
N ALA A 232 -37.15 35.00 11.60
CA ALA A 232 -38.61 35.06 11.36
C ALA A 232 -39.16 33.75 10.74
N GLU A 233 -40.17 33.17 11.42
CA GLU A 233 -41.19 32.25 10.86
C GLU A 233 -42.40 33.04 10.32
N ALA A 234 -43.13 32.47 9.35
CA ALA A 234 -44.60 32.47 9.18
C ALA A 234 -44.93 31.95 7.77
N GLY A 235 -45.59 30.80 7.59
CA GLY A 235 -47.06 30.63 7.56
C GLY A 235 -47.51 30.40 6.09
N SER A 236 -48.56 29.68 5.69
CA SER A 236 -49.61 28.89 6.33
C SER A 236 -50.54 28.34 5.22
N GLY A 237 -51.10 27.13 5.39
CA GLY A 237 -52.41 26.69 4.86
C GLY A 237 -52.48 26.20 3.39
N GLY A 238 -53.25 25.17 3.02
CA GLY A 238 -54.13 24.28 3.77
C GLY A 238 -54.91 23.30 2.84
N ARG A 239 -55.31 22.16 3.43
CA ARG A 239 -56.54 21.34 3.28
C ARG A 239 -57.04 20.80 1.91
N GLY A 240 -57.43 19.52 1.94
CA GLY A 240 -58.48 18.91 1.09
C GLY A 240 -58.39 17.38 0.98
N THR A 241 -58.89 16.61 1.97
CA THR A 241 -60.08 15.69 1.87
C THR A 241 -59.94 14.50 0.89
N ALA A 242 -59.74 13.26 1.37
CA ALA A 242 -60.73 12.29 1.88
C ALA A 242 -61.35 11.37 0.80
N SER A 243 -61.15 10.06 0.94
CA SER A 243 -62.16 9.04 0.63
C SER A 243 -61.74 7.67 1.16
N ARG A 244 -62.60 7.10 2.00
CA ARG A 244 -62.58 5.73 2.53
C ARG A 244 -63.17 4.77 1.49
N CYS A 245 -62.75 3.51 1.53
CA CYS A 245 -63.67 2.37 1.53
C CYS A 245 -62.99 1.21 2.26
N GLY A 246 -63.69 0.65 3.25
CA GLY A 246 -63.25 -0.49 4.03
C GLY A 246 -63.97 -1.78 3.63
N LEU A 247 -63.66 -2.83 4.41
CA LEU A 247 -64.33 -4.13 4.64
C LEU A 247 -63.16 -5.07 4.98
N GLY A 248 -62.98 -5.66 6.17
CA GLY A 248 -63.92 -6.05 7.21
C GLY A 248 -64.05 -7.57 7.19
N ALA A 249 -63.38 -8.28 8.12
CA ALA A 249 -63.89 -9.50 8.77
C ALA A 249 -62.86 -10.08 9.78
N ASP A 250 -63.33 -10.16 11.03
CA ASP A 250 -62.81 -10.96 12.14
C ASP A 250 -62.70 -12.46 11.81
N LEU A 251 -61.82 -13.19 12.51
CA LEU A 251 -62.22 -14.31 13.39
C LEU A 251 -61.06 -14.84 14.26
N ARG A 252 -61.46 -15.32 15.45
CA ARG A 252 -60.68 -15.60 16.66
C ARG A 252 -60.11 -17.04 16.67
N SER A 253 -59.01 -17.25 17.40
CA SER A 253 -58.77 -18.34 18.40
C SER A 253 -57.26 -18.48 18.65
N ALA A 254 -56.77 -18.21 19.87
CA ALA A 254 -56.63 -19.13 21.01
C ALA A 254 -55.23 -19.77 21.12
N ALA A 255 -54.48 -19.26 22.10
CA ALA A 255 -53.68 -19.99 23.10
C ALA A 255 -52.48 -20.87 22.67
N ARG A 256 -51.27 -20.48 23.06
CA ARG A 256 -50.51 -20.98 24.25
C ARG A 256 -49.00 -20.68 24.09
N ARG A 257 -48.41 -20.12 25.14
CA ARG A 257 -46.96 -19.97 25.33
C ARG A 257 -46.32 -21.34 25.62
N PRO A 258 -45.10 -21.65 25.13
CA PRO A 258 -44.23 -22.61 25.80
C PRO A 258 -43.21 -21.90 26.69
N ARG A 259 -42.98 -22.54 27.83
CA ARG A 259 -42.01 -22.20 28.87
C ARG A 259 -40.60 -22.62 28.44
N LEU A 260 -39.63 -21.88 28.96
CA LEU A 260 -38.21 -22.22 29.04
C LEU A 260 -38.02 -23.64 29.59
N GLY A 261 -37.36 -24.49 28.80
CA GLY A 261 -36.82 -25.76 29.22
C GLY A 261 -35.31 -25.72 29.06
N VAL A 262 -34.61 -25.67 30.19
CA VAL A 262 -33.17 -25.86 30.30
C VAL A 262 -32.89 -27.33 29.97
N CYS A 263 -32.10 -27.61 28.94
CA CYS A 263 -31.58 -28.95 28.67
C CYS A 263 -30.07 -28.87 28.52
N ALA A 264 -29.38 -29.48 29.48
CA ALA A 264 -27.93 -29.66 29.47
C ALA A 264 -27.52 -30.52 28.27
N VAL A 265 -26.58 -30.04 27.47
CA VAL A 265 -25.92 -30.86 26.45
C VAL A 265 -24.60 -31.37 27.01
N GLU A 266 -24.60 -32.67 27.21
CA GLU A 266 -23.53 -33.56 27.62
C GLU A 266 -22.29 -33.43 26.72
N ARG A 267 -21.10 -33.30 27.33
CA ARG A 267 -19.81 -33.39 26.64
C ARG A 267 -19.59 -34.81 26.15
N ARG A 268 -19.77 -35.08 24.85
CA ARG A 268 -19.23 -36.29 24.23
C ARG A 268 -17.77 -36.06 23.83
N ARG A 269 -16.85 -36.73 24.54
CA ARG A 269 -15.48 -36.99 24.09
C ARG A 269 -15.55 -37.88 22.84
N LEU A 270 -15.16 -37.34 21.69
CA LEU A 270 -14.79 -38.16 20.54
C LEU A 270 -13.30 -38.53 20.69
N LEU A 271 -13.07 -39.83 20.88
CA LEU A 271 -11.77 -40.47 20.80
C LEU A 271 -11.24 -40.36 19.36
N VAL A 272 -10.22 -39.53 19.15
CA VAL A 272 -9.34 -39.64 17.99
C VAL A 272 -8.15 -40.50 18.39
N ARG A 273 -7.83 -41.49 17.54
CA ARG A 273 -6.77 -42.49 17.73
C ARG A 273 -5.39 -41.79 17.73
N PRO A 274 -4.44 -42.21 18.58
CA PRO A 274 -3.14 -41.55 18.67
C PRO A 274 -2.21 -42.08 17.58
N GLY A 275 -1.83 -41.20 16.67
CA GLY A 275 -0.56 -41.28 15.97
C GLY A 275 0.08 -39.92 16.17
N TRP A 276 1.37 -39.88 16.55
CA TRP A 276 2.16 -38.69 16.86
C TRP A 276 2.00 -38.15 18.30
N ALA A 277 2.37 -38.97 19.28
CA ALA A 277 2.94 -38.49 20.53
C ALA A 277 3.90 -39.53 21.14
N ALA A 278 5.03 -39.02 21.63
CA ALA A 278 6.02 -39.62 22.54
C ALA A 278 7.20 -40.42 21.94
N ILE A 279 8.29 -39.70 21.70
CA ILE A 279 9.50 -39.82 22.52
C ILE A 279 9.81 -38.37 22.93
N GLY A 280 9.95 -37.92 24.17
CA GLY A 280 10.23 -38.55 25.45
C GLY A 280 11.07 -37.51 26.20
N ALA A 281 10.66 -37.11 27.40
CA ALA A 281 11.27 -36.04 28.18
C ALA A 281 12.79 -36.22 28.34
N VAL A 282 13.54 -35.20 27.92
CA VAL A 282 14.93 -34.92 28.34
C VAL A 282 14.96 -33.43 28.68
N GLY A 283 15.59 -33.11 29.82
CA GLY A 283 15.45 -31.85 30.57
C GLY A 283 15.75 -30.55 29.81
N ASP A 284 15.58 -29.45 30.56
CA ASP A 284 15.60 -28.03 30.18
C ASP A 284 16.83 -27.48 29.39
N ASP A 285 17.62 -28.33 28.73
CA ASP A 285 18.86 -27.95 28.02
C ASP A 285 18.78 -28.13 26.49
N CYS A 286 17.67 -28.67 25.94
CA CYS A 286 17.55 -28.96 24.50
C CYS A 286 17.00 -27.80 23.64
N ARG A 287 16.63 -26.65 24.23
CA ARG A 287 16.14 -25.47 23.48
C ARG A 287 17.27 -24.61 22.90
N ALA A 288 18.53 -24.90 23.26
CA ALA A 288 19.69 -24.05 23.00
C ALA A 288 20.55 -24.43 21.79
N ARG A 289 20.10 -25.32 20.88
CA ARG A 289 20.91 -25.73 19.71
C ARG A 289 20.10 -25.92 18.41
N ARG A 290 19.25 -24.97 18.04
CA ARG A 290 19.04 -24.71 16.60
C ARG A 290 20.19 -23.83 16.16
N THR A 291 21.10 -24.39 15.38
CA THR A 291 22.32 -23.71 14.91
C THR A 291 21.95 -22.44 14.15
N ASP A 292 22.78 -21.39 14.26
CA ASP A 292 22.64 -20.09 13.58
C ASP A 292 22.40 -20.20 12.05
N MET A 293 22.68 -21.36 11.45
CA MET A 293 22.42 -21.70 10.05
C MET A 293 20.93 -21.81 9.66
N GLU A 294 20.03 -22.22 10.58
CA GLU A 294 18.58 -22.42 10.28
C GLU A 294 17.71 -21.23 10.71
N ASN A 295 18.27 -20.26 11.45
CA ASN A 295 17.58 -19.06 11.91
C ASN A 295 18.53 -17.85 11.84
N PRO A 296 19.00 -17.47 10.64
CA PRO A 296 20.02 -16.44 10.48
C PRO A 296 19.56 -15.06 10.97
N LYS A 297 18.23 -14.82 11.02
CA LYS A 297 17.64 -13.58 11.51
C LYS A 297 17.32 -13.61 13.01
N GLY A 298 17.55 -14.72 13.72
CA GLY A 298 17.42 -14.82 15.17
C GLY A 298 15.99 -14.72 15.73
N TYR A 299 14.96 -15.03 14.93
CA TYR A 299 13.56 -14.96 15.37
C TYR A 299 13.23 -15.99 16.44
N ALA A 300 12.25 -15.70 17.30
CA ALA A 300 11.72 -16.68 18.24
C ALA A 300 10.85 -17.73 17.54
N ASN A 301 10.12 -17.32 16.50
CA ASN A 301 9.26 -18.16 15.68
C ASN A 301 9.68 -18.11 14.19
N PRO A 302 10.87 -18.63 13.82
CA PRO A 302 11.38 -18.56 12.45
C PRO A 302 10.53 -19.36 11.45
N GLU A 303 9.78 -20.36 11.91
CA GLU A 303 8.92 -21.20 11.08
C GLU A 303 7.72 -20.48 10.46
N LEU A 304 7.43 -19.25 10.90
CA LEU A 304 6.38 -18.40 10.30
C LEU A 304 6.82 -17.82 8.95
N LEU A 305 8.12 -17.86 8.65
CA LEU A 305 8.68 -17.46 7.37
C LEU A 305 9.16 -18.68 6.58
N ILE A 306 9.28 -18.49 5.28
CA ILE A 306 9.98 -19.41 4.39
C ILE A 306 10.82 -18.61 3.40
N GLU A 307 12.06 -19.04 3.19
CA GLU A 307 12.95 -18.41 2.21
C GLU A 307 12.65 -18.93 0.79
N ALA A 308 12.95 -18.11 -0.22
CA ALA A 308 12.65 -18.46 -1.61
C ALA A 308 13.30 -19.79 -2.06
N ALA A 309 14.57 -20.01 -1.67
CA ALA A 309 15.28 -21.25 -1.97
C ALA A 309 14.67 -22.47 -1.26
N GLU A 310 14.23 -22.32 0.00
CA GLU A 310 13.56 -23.39 0.74
C GLU A 310 12.21 -23.73 0.09
N LEU A 311 11.44 -22.70 -0.29
CA LEU A 311 10.16 -22.89 -0.98
C LEU A 311 10.35 -23.59 -2.32
N ALA A 312 11.33 -23.17 -3.13
CA ALA A 312 11.64 -23.81 -4.41
C ALA A 312 12.01 -25.29 -4.23
N GLY A 313 12.82 -25.62 -3.21
CA GLY A 313 13.15 -27.00 -2.88
C GLY A 313 11.92 -27.86 -2.54
N ARG A 314 10.91 -27.27 -1.89
CA ARG A 314 9.64 -27.95 -1.57
C ARG A 314 8.72 -28.14 -2.76
N LEU A 315 8.74 -27.22 -3.74
CA LEU A 315 7.90 -27.29 -4.94
C LEU A 315 8.45 -28.24 -6.02
N GLY A 316 9.76 -28.51 -5.98
CA GLY A 316 10.43 -29.38 -6.96
C GLY A 316 10.70 -28.72 -8.32
N PRO A 317 11.40 -29.42 -9.24
CA PRO A 317 11.65 -28.95 -10.61
C PRO A 317 10.32 -28.75 -11.34
N GLY A 318 10.07 -27.53 -11.82
CA GLY A 318 8.82 -27.16 -12.51
C GLY A 318 7.73 -26.57 -11.60
N GLY A 319 7.98 -26.45 -10.29
CA GLY A 319 7.14 -25.67 -9.38
C GLY A 319 5.73 -26.23 -9.10
N GLY A 320 5.51 -27.51 -9.37
CA GLY A 320 4.20 -28.16 -9.18
C GLY A 320 4.14 -29.66 -9.48
N GLU A 321 5.16 -30.24 -10.11
CA GLU A 321 5.25 -31.68 -10.32
C GLU A 321 6.13 -32.33 -9.24
N ALA A 322 5.53 -33.23 -8.45
CA ALA A 322 6.22 -33.98 -7.41
C ALA A 322 7.28 -34.91 -8.03
N THR A 323 8.51 -34.44 -8.16
CA THR A 323 9.63 -35.30 -8.56
C THR A 323 10.16 -36.06 -7.33
N GLY A 324 9.48 -37.17 -7.00
CA GLY A 324 10.00 -38.15 -6.04
C GLY A 324 9.97 -37.74 -4.56
N SER A 325 9.58 -38.69 -3.70
CA SER A 325 9.55 -38.63 -2.23
C SER A 325 8.60 -37.62 -1.55
N ALA A 326 8.20 -36.50 -2.15
CA ALA A 326 7.24 -35.59 -1.51
C ALA A 326 5.84 -36.21 -1.52
N VAL A 327 5.29 -36.47 -0.33
CA VAL A 327 3.90 -36.94 -0.19
C VAL A 327 2.98 -35.77 -0.55
N ALA A 328 1.91 -35.98 -1.32
CA ALA A 328 1.04 -34.91 -1.83
C ALA A 328 0.45 -33.94 -0.75
N GLY A 329 0.53 -34.29 0.54
CA GLY A 329 0.18 -33.42 1.67
C GLY A 329 1.28 -32.44 2.13
N GLU A 330 2.49 -32.53 1.60
CA GLU A 330 3.64 -31.69 1.98
C GLU A 330 3.82 -30.45 1.10
N ILE A 331 3.25 -30.44 -0.11
CA ILE A 331 3.30 -29.30 -1.03
C ILE A 331 2.34 -28.22 -0.50
N PRO A 332 2.84 -27.00 -0.23
CA PRO A 332 2.00 -25.94 0.31
C PRO A 332 0.98 -25.46 -0.70
N VAL A 333 -0.19 -25.03 -0.21
CA VAL A 333 -1.08 -24.14 -0.95
C VAL A 333 -0.39 -22.79 -1.06
N LEU A 334 -0.18 -22.32 -2.28
CA LEU A 334 0.42 -21.03 -2.56
C LEU A 334 -0.66 -20.01 -2.83
N LEU A 335 -0.66 -18.91 -2.08
CA LEU A 335 -1.51 -17.76 -2.36
C LEU A 335 -0.63 -16.58 -2.79
N ASP A 336 -0.89 -16.05 -3.98
CA ASP A 336 -0.33 -14.77 -4.44
C ASP A 336 -1.33 -13.66 -4.11
N LEU A 337 -0.91 -12.74 -3.23
CA LEU A 337 -1.75 -11.67 -2.71
C LEU A 337 -1.49 -10.34 -3.44
N ARG A 338 -0.61 -10.31 -4.45
CA ARG A 338 -0.30 -9.10 -5.24
C ARG A 338 -1.50 -8.66 -6.08
N PRO A 339 -1.49 -7.43 -6.61
CA PRO A 339 -2.49 -7.01 -7.61
C PRO A 339 -2.59 -8.00 -8.78
N ALA A 340 -3.78 -8.13 -9.35
CA ALA A 340 -4.08 -9.10 -10.40
C ALA A 340 -3.15 -8.96 -11.62
N GLU A 341 -2.73 -7.73 -11.93
CA GLU A 341 -1.84 -7.41 -13.03
C GLU A 341 -0.44 -7.98 -12.80
N ALA A 342 0.06 -7.92 -11.56
CA ALA A 342 1.37 -8.48 -11.20
C ALA A 342 1.34 -10.02 -11.27
N PHE A 343 0.28 -10.65 -10.76
CA PHE A 343 0.08 -12.08 -10.90
C PHE A 343 0.05 -12.52 -12.38
N ALA A 344 -0.68 -11.80 -13.22
CA ALA A 344 -0.79 -12.09 -14.64
C ALA A 344 0.54 -11.89 -15.41
N ALA A 345 1.38 -10.95 -14.98
CA ALA A 345 2.69 -10.70 -15.57
C ALA A 345 3.67 -11.86 -15.30
N GLY A 346 3.56 -12.49 -14.13
CA GLY A 346 4.29 -13.69 -13.74
C GLY A 346 4.13 -14.00 -12.26
N HIS A 347 4.00 -15.28 -11.91
CA HIS A 347 3.81 -15.75 -10.54
C HIS A 347 4.52 -17.09 -10.30
N ILE A 348 4.62 -17.50 -9.03
CA ILE A 348 5.16 -18.81 -8.66
C ILE A 348 4.20 -19.89 -9.17
N HIS A 349 4.74 -20.90 -9.87
CA HIS A 349 3.92 -21.99 -10.41
C HIS A 349 3.06 -22.63 -9.31
N GLY A 350 1.80 -22.91 -9.63
CA GLY A 350 0.82 -23.47 -8.68
C GLY A 350 0.20 -22.46 -7.72
N ALA A 351 0.58 -21.18 -7.76
CA ALA A 351 -0.05 -20.14 -6.94
C ALA A 351 -1.48 -19.81 -7.40
N ALA A 352 -2.39 -19.71 -6.42
CA ALA A 352 -3.72 -19.18 -6.62
C ALA A 352 -3.74 -17.69 -6.28
N HIS A 353 -4.25 -16.87 -7.20
CA HIS A 353 -4.40 -15.43 -6.96
C HIS A 353 -5.52 -15.12 -5.98
N LEU A 354 -5.23 -14.30 -4.98
CA LEU A 354 -6.21 -13.81 -4.02
C LEU A 354 -5.86 -12.40 -3.55
N ASP A 355 -6.46 -11.36 -4.13
CA ASP A 355 -6.30 -10.02 -3.57
C ASP A 355 -7.36 -9.73 -2.49
N LEU A 356 -6.93 -9.62 -1.23
CA LEU A 356 -7.77 -9.20 -0.10
C LEU A 356 -7.75 -7.67 0.11
N PHE A 357 -6.97 -6.94 -0.68
CA PHE A 357 -6.95 -5.48 -0.64
C PHE A 357 -8.27 -4.92 -1.16
N GLY A 358 -8.73 -3.82 -0.56
CA GLY A 358 -10.06 -3.26 -0.83
C GLY A 358 -11.21 -3.92 -0.06
N LEU A 359 -11.07 -5.16 0.43
CA LEU A 359 -12.04 -5.76 1.34
C LEU A 359 -11.82 -5.25 2.77
N SER A 360 -12.50 -4.16 3.13
CA SER A 360 -12.38 -3.52 4.45
C SER A 360 -13.62 -3.76 5.33
N LEU A 361 -13.38 -3.92 6.63
CA LEU A 361 -14.42 -3.87 7.66
C LEU A 361 -14.32 -2.51 8.35
N VAL A 362 -15.44 -1.80 8.44
CA VAL A 362 -15.52 -0.47 9.08
C VAL A 362 -16.39 -0.45 10.33
N ASP A 363 -16.91 -1.62 10.73
CA ASP A 363 -17.74 -1.82 11.90
C ASP A 363 -17.48 -3.23 12.46
N THR A 364 -16.95 -3.32 13.67
CA THR A 364 -16.65 -4.56 14.38
C THR A 364 -17.78 -5.00 15.31
N ASP A 365 -18.99 -4.43 15.15
CA ASP A 365 -20.19 -4.96 15.77
C ASP A 365 -20.49 -6.41 15.32
N PRO A 366 -21.16 -7.23 16.14
CA PRO A 366 -21.21 -8.68 15.94
C PRO A 366 -21.71 -9.13 14.56
N ALA A 367 -22.74 -8.48 14.01
CA ALA A 367 -23.32 -8.89 12.73
C ALA A 367 -22.44 -8.51 11.51
N PRO A 368 -21.99 -7.25 11.34
CA PRO A 368 -21.01 -6.90 10.31
C PRO A 368 -19.72 -7.72 10.38
N LEU A 369 -19.18 -7.91 11.60
CA LEU A 369 -17.98 -8.70 11.81
C LEU A 369 -18.17 -10.16 11.38
N ALA A 370 -19.25 -10.80 11.79
CA ALA A 370 -19.54 -12.18 11.40
C ALA A 370 -19.68 -12.35 9.88
N ALA A 371 -20.38 -11.42 9.20
CA ALA A 371 -20.53 -11.45 7.75
C ALA A 371 -19.18 -11.27 7.04
N PHE A 372 -18.36 -10.32 7.49
CA PHE A 372 -17.03 -10.08 6.94
C PHE A 372 -16.10 -11.28 7.12
N LEU A 373 -16.04 -11.86 8.33
CA LEU A 373 -15.23 -13.05 8.60
C LEU A 373 -15.68 -14.24 7.75
N TRP A 374 -16.99 -14.41 7.53
CA TRP A 374 -17.51 -15.44 6.63
C TRP A 374 -17.02 -15.24 5.18
N ILE A 375 -17.05 -14.00 4.66
CA ILE A 375 -16.54 -13.69 3.32
C ILE A 375 -15.06 -14.07 3.20
N ILE A 376 -14.24 -13.69 4.17
CA ILE A 376 -12.80 -13.98 4.11
C ILE A 376 -12.54 -15.49 4.17
N ALA A 377 -13.19 -16.20 5.09
CA ALA A 377 -13.12 -17.66 5.18
C ALA A 377 -13.54 -18.35 3.87
N HIS A 378 -14.61 -17.85 3.24
CA HIS A 378 -15.09 -18.34 1.96
C HIS A 378 -14.07 -18.11 0.83
N LEU A 379 -13.45 -16.93 0.76
CA LEU A 379 -12.44 -16.62 -0.25
C LEU A 379 -11.18 -17.47 -0.10
N LEU A 380 -10.69 -17.67 1.13
CA LEU A 380 -9.53 -18.55 1.39
C LEU A 380 -9.81 -19.98 0.94
N THR A 381 -10.97 -20.55 1.31
CA THR A 381 -11.33 -21.92 0.92
C THR A 381 -11.57 -22.06 -0.59
N LEU A 382 -12.16 -21.05 -1.26
CA LEU A 382 -12.27 -21.00 -2.72
C LEU A 382 -10.92 -20.97 -3.45
N ARG A 383 -9.85 -20.59 -2.76
CA ARG A 383 -8.48 -20.57 -3.29
C ARG A 383 -7.65 -21.78 -2.88
N GLY A 384 -8.31 -22.81 -2.36
CA GLY A 384 -7.71 -24.12 -2.11
C GLY A 384 -7.06 -24.27 -0.74
N VAL A 385 -7.21 -23.29 0.15
CA VAL A 385 -6.80 -23.43 1.55
C VAL A 385 -7.55 -24.58 2.19
N ASP A 386 -6.79 -25.51 2.76
CA ASP A 386 -7.24 -26.76 3.35
C ASP A 386 -6.41 -27.07 4.60
N ALA A 387 -7.02 -27.63 5.65
CA ALA A 387 -6.33 -27.91 6.91
C ALA A 387 -5.23 -28.98 6.82
N GLY A 388 -5.26 -29.84 5.78
CA GLY A 388 -4.32 -30.94 5.60
C GLY A 388 -2.99 -30.56 4.94
N ARG A 389 -2.85 -29.32 4.44
CA ARG A 389 -1.65 -28.84 3.74
C ARG A 389 -1.14 -27.54 4.36
N PRO A 390 0.18 -27.30 4.39
CA PRO A 390 0.72 -25.99 4.73
C PRO A 390 0.20 -24.93 3.75
N VAL A 391 0.10 -23.68 4.20
CA VAL A 391 -0.19 -22.52 3.32
C VAL A 391 1.00 -21.58 3.33
N VAL A 392 1.44 -21.16 2.15
CA VAL A 392 2.43 -20.09 1.99
C VAL A 392 1.75 -18.93 1.27
N VAL A 393 1.79 -17.76 1.91
CA VAL A 393 1.26 -16.51 1.35
C VAL A 393 2.41 -15.59 0.95
N TYR A 394 2.26 -14.87 -0.16
CA TYR A 394 3.26 -13.88 -0.56
C TYR A 394 2.65 -12.64 -1.23
N ASP A 395 3.39 -11.54 -1.14
CA ASP A 395 3.14 -10.26 -1.80
C ASP A 395 4.38 -9.96 -2.66
N GLU A 396 4.53 -8.74 -3.17
CA GLU A 396 5.75 -8.35 -3.92
C GLU A 396 6.99 -8.37 -3.02
N GLN A 397 6.81 -7.98 -1.77
CA GLN A 397 7.79 -8.06 -0.69
C GLN A 397 7.17 -8.80 0.51
N SER A 398 7.78 -8.78 1.70
CA SER A 398 7.10 -9.15 2.96
C SER A 398 6.01 -8.14 3.32
N GLY A 399 5.03 -7.94 2.43
CA GLY A 399 4.13 -6.80 2.43
C GLY A 399 2.85 -7.00 3.26
N ILE A 400 2.05 -5.92 3.29
CA ILE A 400 0.81 -5.86 4.07
C ILE A 400 -0.26 -6.85 3.58
N ARG A 401 -0.23 -7.25 2.30
CA ARG A 401 -1.26 -8.14 1.73
C ARG A 401 -1.03 -9.58 2.20
N ALA A 402 0.20 -10.05 2.11
CA ALA A 402 0.63 -11.34 2.65
C ALA A 402 0.43 -11.39 4.17
N ALA A 403 0.86 -10.37 4.91
CA ALA A 403 0.69 -10.33 6.36
C ALA A 403 -0.78 -10.39 6.80
N ARG A 404 -1.69 -9.73 6.05
CA ARG A 404 -3.12 -9.78 6.33
C ARG A 404 -3.71 -11.17 6.08
N ALA A 405 -3.35 -11.82 4.98
CA ALA A 405 -3.78 -13.19 4.69
C ALA A 405 -3.25 -14.17 5.76
N PHE A 406 -1.99 -14.03 6.15
CA PHE A 406 -1.39 -14.78 7.26
C PHE A 406 -2.15 -14.59 8.57
N TRP A 407 -2.46 -13.35 8.96
CA TRP A 407 -3.23 -13.09 10.17
C TRP A 407 -4.61 -13.75 10.14
N PHE A 408 -5.31 -13.74 9.00
CA PHE A 408 -6.58 -14.44 8.87
C PHE A 408 -6.41 -15.96 8.99
N LEU A 409 -5.39 -16.55 8.38
CA LEU A 409 -5.10 -17.98 8.52
C LEU A 409 -4.90 -18.35 9.99
N GLU A 410 -4.15 -17.54 10.76
CA GLU A 410 -3.98 -17.77 12.18
C GLU A 410 -5.25 -17.52 13.00
N PHE A 411 -5.99 -16.46 12.70
CA PHE A 411 -7.27 -16.16 13.35
C PHE A 411 -8.27 -17.30 13.15
N PHE A 412 -8.30 -17.90 11.97
CA PHE A 412 -9.16 -19.03 11.67
C PHE A 412 -8.59 -20.39 12.16
N GLY A 413 -7.39 -20.38 12.76
CA GLY A 413 -6.77 -21.56 13.37
C GLY A 413 -6.12 -22.52 12.38
N HIS A 414 -5.62 -22.03 11.24
CA HIS A 414 -4.90 -22.85 10.27
C HIS A 414 -3.62 -23.41 10.92
N PRO A 415 -3.33 -24.73 10.80
CA PRO A 415 -2.26 -25.35 11.59
C PRO A 415 -0.85 -24.94 11.16
N VAL A 416 -0.64 -24.69 9.86
CA VAL A 416 0.67 -24.32 9.31
C VAL A 416 0.50 -23.24 8.25
N ALA A 417 0.77 -22.00 8.60
CA ALA A 417 0.80 -20.86 7.69
C ALA A 417 2.19 -20.22 7.72
N ARG A 418 2.71 -19.82 6.56
CA ARG A 418 3.99 -19.14 6.41
C ARG A 418 3.91 -17.98 5.43
N ILE A 419 4.80 -17.00 5.58
CA ILE A 419 5.00 -15.91 4.61
C ILE A 419 6.32 -16.17 3.87
N LEU A 420 6.31 -15.99 2.53
CA LEU A 420 7.56 -15.94 1.77
C LEU A 420 8.31 -14.66 2.11
N ASP A 421 9.45 -14.76 2.81
CA ASP A 421 10.18 -13.58 3.25
C ASP A 421 10.84 -12.87 2.06
N GLY A 422 10.62 -11.55 1.95
CA GLY A 422 10.97 -10.76 0.79
C GLY A 422 10.05 -10.95 -0.43
N GLY A 423 8.99 -11.75 -0.31
CA GLY A 423 7.93 -11.91 -1.31
C GLY A 423 8.40 -12.41 -2.68
N PHE A 424 7.66 -12.07 -3.72
CA PHE A 424 8.00 -12.41 -5.10
C PHE A 424 9.31 -11.75 -5.56
N GLY A 425 9.64 -10.56 -5.04
CA GLY A 425 10.91 -9.91 -5.34
C GLY A 425 12.12 -10.74 -4.86
N ALA A 426 12.02 -11.44 -3.73
CA ALA A 426 13.06 -12.38 -3.30
C ALA A 426 13.14 -13.62 -4.21
N TRP A 427 12.00 -14.11 -4.69
CA TRP A 427 11.93 -15.20 -5.67
C TRP A 427 12.64 -14.84 -6.98
N GLU A 428 12.36 -13.65 -7.52
CA GLU A 428 13.01 -13.16 -8.74
C GLU A 428 14.51 -12.91 -8.57
N ARG A 429 14.93 -12.28 -7.46
CA ARG A 429 16.36 -12.06 -7.16
C ARG A 429 17.14 -13.36 -7.02
N ALA A 430 16.49 -14.43 -6.57
CA ALA A 430 17.08 -15.77 -6.52
C ALA A 430 17.15 -16.45 -7.89
N GLY A 431 16.66 -15.82 -8.96
CA GLY A 431 16.64 -16.38 -10.32
C GLY A 431 15.71 -17.58 -10.47
N LEU A 432 14.70 -17.69 -9.60
CA LEU A 432 13.77 -18.81 -9.59
C LEU A 432 12.68 -18.64 -10.65
N PRO A 433 12.19 -19.75 -11.24
CA PRO A 433 11.27 -19.69 -12.37
C PRO A 433 9.91 -19.10 -11.98
N ALA A 434 9.37 -18.25 -12.85
CA ALA A 434 8.00 -17.76 -12.79
C ALA A 434 7.20 -18.30 -14.00
N THR A 435 5.89 -18.41 -13.83
CA THR A 435 4.96 -18.80 -14.90
C THR A 435 3.89 -17.74 -15.10
N ARG A 436 3.22 -17.78 -16.26
CA ARG A 436 1.99 -17.05 -16.56
C ARG A 436 0.77 -17.97 -16.63
N ASP A 437 0.99 -19.27 -16.53
CA ASP A 437 -0.07 -20.27 -16.59
C ASP A 437 -0.80 -20.32 -15.25
N ALA A 438 -2.05 -19.85 -15.25
CA ALA A 438 -2.92 -19.89 -14.08
C ALA A 438 -3.96 -21.01 -14.21
N GLY A 439 -3.96 -21.94 -13.25
CA GLY A 439 -5.00 -22.94 -13.10
C GLY A 439 -6.18 -22.42 -12.27
N ALA A 440 -7.38 -22.93 -12.53
CA ALA A 440 -8.51 -22.69 -11.64
C ALA A 440 -8.25 -23.39 -10.30
N PRO A 441 -8.26 -22.67 -9.16
CA PRO A 441 -8.00 -23.28 -7.87
C PRO A 441 -9.11 -24.28 -7.53
N VAL A 442 -8.73 -25.43 -6.99
CA VAL A 442 -9.69 -26.40 -6.44
C VAL A 442 -10.07 -25.94 -5.05
N LYS A 443 -11.36 -25.78 -4.79
CA LYS A 443 -11.88 -25.39 -3.48
C LYS A 443 -11.42 -26.38 -2.40
N GLY A 444 -10.86 -25.87 -1.31
CA GLY A 444 -10.44 -26.66 -0.15
C GLY A 444 -11.62 -27.05 0.76
N THR A 445 -11.36 -27.96 1.70
CA THR A 445 -12.38 -28.56 2.58
C THR A 445 -12.25 -28.14 4.05
N TRP A 446 -11.59 -27.01 4.31
CA TRP A 446 -11.33 -26.54 5.66
C TRP A 446 -12.60 -26.13 6.43
N GLU A 447 -12.88 -26.81 7.54
CA GLU A 447 -13.80 -26.33 8.57
C GLU A 447 -13.13 -25.21 9.38
N VAL A 448 -13.57 -23.98 9.11
CA VAL A 448 -12.90 -22.77 9.57
C VAL A 448 -13.23 -22.51 11.04
N GLY A 449 -12.20 -22.54 11.90
CA GLY A 449 -12.31 -22.20 13.33
C GLY A 449 -12.26 -20.69 13.56
N GLN A 450 -12.31 -20.25 14.81
CA GLN A 450 -12.06 -18.84 15.18
C GLN A 450 -11.30 -18.79 16.51
N ASP A 451 -10.15 -18.13 16.51
CA ASP A 451 -9.34 -17.79 17.67
C ASP A 451 -9.54 -16.31 18.00
N GLY A 452 -10.55 -16.03 18.83
CA GLY A 452 -10.86 -14.67 19.29
C GLY A 452 -9.72 -14.00 20.05
N THR A 453 -8.68 -14.72 20.47
CA THR A 453 -7.52 -14.12 21.16
C THR A 453 -6.62 -13.30 20.24
N ARG A 454 -6.83 -13.36 18.92
CA ARG A 454 -6.03 -12.65 17.89
C ARG A 454 -6.69 -11.41 17.33
N LEU A 455 -7.97 -11.23 17.63
CA LEU A 455 -8.79 -10.13 17.17
C LEU A 455 -9.05 -9.17 18.33
N ALA A 456 -9.08 -7.88 18.02
CA ALA A 456 -9.65 -6.86 18.87
C ALA A 456 -10.77 -6.12 18.12
N THR A 457 -11.81 -5.74 18.85
CA THR A 457 -12.90 -4.87 18.40
C THR A 457 -12.74 -3.47 19.00
N TRP A 458 -13.50 -2.49 18.49
CA TRP A 458 -13.45 -1.13 19.07
C TRP A 458 -13.83 -1.12 20.55
N ARG A 459 -14.78 -1.98 20.98
CA ARG A 459 -15.21 -2.10 22.38
C ARG A 459 -14.07 -2.59 23.25
N GLU A 460 -13.40 -3.65 22.81
CA GLU A 460 -12.27 -4.22 23.54
C GLU A 460 -11.10 -3.24 23.65
N VAL A 461 -10.82 -2.45 22.60
CA VAL A 461 -9.78 -1.41 22.65
C VAL A 461 -10.19 -0.28 23.60
N SER A 462 -11.45 0.18 23.55
CA SER A 462 -11.97 1.22 24.45
C SER A 462 -11.88 0.83 25.93
N GLU A 463 -12.21 -0.42 26.27
CA GLU A 463 -12.10 -0.95 27.64
C GLU A 463 -10.64 -1.08 28.13
N ARG A 464 -9.65 -0.98 27.23
CA ARG A 464 -8.23 -1.23 27.51
C ARG A 464 -7.35 0.01 27.54
N LEU A 465 -7.87 1.20 27.21
CA LEU A 465 -7.06 2.42 27.04
C LEU A 465 -6.15 2.73 28.24
N ASP A 466 -6.65 2.57 29.47
CA ASP A 466 -5.92 2.92 30.70
C ASP A 466 -5.17 1.74 31.34
N ARG A 467 -5.07 0.60 30.65
CA ARG A 467 -4.47 -0.61 31.21
C ARG A 467 -2.96 -0.63 30.98
N ALA A 468 -2.19 -0.54 32.07
CA ALA A 468 -0.73 -0.57 32.03
C ALA A 468 -0.12 -1.88 31.45
N ASP A 469 -0.87 -2.97 31.48
CA ASP A 469 -0.52 -4.27 30.89
C ASP A 469 -0.91 -4.39 29.40
N VAL A 470 -1.35 -3.30 28.76
CA VAL A 470 -1.70 -3.23 27.34
C VAL A 470 -0.87 -2.14 26.65
N THR A 471 -0.52 -2.37 25.39
CA THR A 471 0.08 -1.37 24.50
C THR A 471 -0.70 -1.32 23.20
N ILE A 472 -1.26 -0.16 22.90
CA ILE A 472 -1.91 0.09 21.62
C ILE A 472 -0.83 0.56 20.65
N LEU A 473 -0.65 -0.19 19.55
CA LEU A 473 0.40 0.05 18.57
C LEU A 473 -0.22 0.60 17.27
N ASP A 474 0.08 1.86 16.96
CA ASP A 474 -0.27 2.49 15.70
C ASP A 474 0.80 2.20 14.63
N THR A 475 0.40 1.53 13.55
CA THR A 475 1.29 1.19 12.43
C THR A 475 1.05 2.02 11.16
N ARG A 476 0.37 3.17 11.26
CA ARG A 476 0.13 4.10 10.15
C ARG A 476 1.40 4.92 9.85
N SER A 477 1.32 5.90 8.94
CA SER A 477 2.42 6.87 8.78
C SER A 477 2.40 7.93 9.89
N ASP A 478 3.50 8.67 10.02
CA ASP A 478 3.61 9.78 10.97
C ASP A 478 2.50 10.82 10.76
N GLU A 479 2.13 11.13 9.50
CA GLU A 479 1.08 12.11 9.22
C GLU A 479 -0.31 11.63 9.64
N GLU A 480 -0.59 10.34 9.49
CA GLU A 480 -1.85 9.75 9.97
C GLU A 480 -1.91 9.74 11.50
N TYR A 481 -0.79 9.43 12.18
CA TYR A 481 -0.69 9.42 13.64
C TYR A 481 -0.83 10.81 14.25
N CYS A 482 -0.11 11.80 13.70
CA CYS A 482 -0.18 13.20 14.14
C CYS A 482 -1.48 13.89 13.70
N GLY A 483 -2.33 13.23 12.91
CA GLY A 483 -3.59 13.77 12.43
C GLY A 483 -3.45 14.87 11.37
N THR A 484 -2.27 15.04 10.78
CA THR A 484 -2.04 15.95 9.64
C THR A 484 -2.52 15.34 8.33
N LEU A 485 -2.66 14.00 8.26
CA LEU A 485 -3.35 13.28 7.18
C LEU A 485 -4.63 12.64 7.72
N VAL A 486 -5.80 13.22 7.43
CA VAL A 486 -7.09 12.72 7.92
C VAL A 486 -7.74 11.79 6.88
N ARG A 487 -8.02 10.55 7.29
CA ARG A 487 -8.61 9.49 6.43
C ARG A 487 -9.88 8.86 7.01
N ALA A 488 -10.40 9.44 8.08
CA ALA A 488 -11.66 9.13 8.74
C ALA A 488 -12.39 10.45 9.01
N ARG A 489 -13.53 10.44 9.71
CA ARG A 489 -14.20 11.72 10.10
C ARG A 489 -13.31 12.60 10.97
N ARG A 490 -12.36 12.01 11.71
CA ARG A 490 -11.46 12.70 12.64
C ARG A 490 -10.01 12.25 12.44
N GLY A 491 -9.08 13.19 12.57
CA GLY A 491 -7.63 12.96 12.55
C GLY A 491 -7.07 12.72 13.95
N GLY A 492 -5.84 12.18 14.03
CA GLY A 492 -5.15 11.91 15.28
C GLY A 492 -4.90 10.41 15.48
N ALA A 493 -4.76 9.99 16.74
CA ALA A 493 -4.47 8.62 17.15
C ALA A 493 -5.36 8.17 18.32
N ILE A 494 -5.35 6.86 18.59
CA ILE A 494 -6.03 6.29 19.76
C ILE A 494 -5.25 6.78 20.99
N PRO A 495 -5.92 7.26 22.06
CA PRO A 495 -5.23 7.78 23.23
C PRO A 495 -4.19 6.80 23.80
N GLY A 496 -3.00 7.31 24.12
CA GLY A 496 -1.90 6.51 24.65
C GLY A 496 -1.25 5.53 23.67
N ALA A 497 -1.60 5.57 22.37
CA ALA A 497 -1.01 4.70 21.37
C ALA A 497 0.48 5.06 21.11
N VAL A 498 1.29 4.02 21.02
CA VAL A 498 2.69 4.08 20.58
C VAL A 498 2.75 3.97 19.06
N HIS A 499 3.60 4.77 18.41
CA HIS A 499 3.70 4.81 16.95
C HIS A 499 4.96 4.12 16.41
N ILE A 500 4.77 3.13 15.54
CA ILE A 500 5.83 2.54 14.71
C ILE A 500 5.24 2.19 13.34
N GLU A 501 5.55 2.99 12.32
CA GLU A 501 5.11 2.70 10.95
C GLU A 501 5.55 1.29 10.51
N TRP A 502 4.63 0.56 9.87
CA TRP A 502 4.85 -0.84 9.47
C TRP A 502 6.10 -1.05 8.58
N THR A 503 6.44 -0.08 7.73
CA THR A 503 7.60 -0.13 6.81
C THR A 503 8.92 -0.27 7.57
N ARG A 504 8.99 0.24 8.81
CA ARG A 504 10.19 0.16 9.65
C ARG A 504 10.56 -1.27 10.05
N ASN A 505 9.66 -2.24 9.85
CA ASN A 505 9.93 -3.65 10.07
C ASN A 505 10.72 -4.32 8.93
N LEU A 506 10.83 -3.66 7.77
CA LEU A 506 11.43 -4.25 6.56
C LEU A 506 12.82 -3.68 6.29
N ASP A 507 13.70 -4.53 5.76
CA ASP A 507 14.99 -4.12 5.21
C ASP A 507 14.84 -3.56 3.77
N GLU A 508 15.96 -3.10 3.20
CA GLU A 508 15.99 -2.52 1.84
C GLU A 508 15.63 -3.54 0.75
N ALA A 509 15.75 -4.84 1.02
CA ALA A 509 15.37 -5.91 0.10
C ALA A 509 13.86 -6.26 0.22
N GLY A 510 13.14 -5.62 1.14
CA GLY A 510 11.72 -5.85 1.39
C GLY A 510 11.43 -7.08 2.26
N ALA A 511 12.44 -7.67 2.92
CA ALA A 511 12.28 -8.76 3.86
C ALA A 511 12.19 -8.25 5.29
N PHE A 512 11.70 -9.05 6.25
CA PHE A 512 11.69 -8.63 7.66
C PHE A 512 13.13 -8.46 8.18
N LYS A 513 13.37 -7.38 8.93
CA LYS A 513 14.68 -7.10 9.57
C LYS A 513 15.04 -8.18 10.60
N PRO A 514 16.34 -8.38 10.89
CA PRO A 514 16.78 -9.27 11.97
C PRO A 514 16.06 -9.00 13.29
N ALA A 515 15.82 -10.06 14.07
CA ALA A 515 15.08 -10.02 15.33
C ALA A 515 15.70 -9.05 16.35
N ALA A 516 17.02 -8.91 16.35
CA ALA A 516 17.72 -7.96 17.22
C ALA A 516 17.29 -6.51 16.93
N ASP A 517 17.23 -6.13 15.65
CA ASP A 517 16.86 -4.78 15.23
C ASP A 517 15.38 -4.49 15.49
N LEU A 518 14.51 -5.46 15.17
CA LEU A 518 13.08 -5.34 15.47
C LEU A 518 12.83 -5.23 16.97
N ARG A 519 13.50 -6.07 17.79
CA ARG A 519 13.36 -6.03 19.26
C ARG A 519 13.81 -4.68 19.81
N ALA A 520 14.99 -4.20 19.41
CA ALA A 520 15.50 -2.90 19.83
C ALA A 520 14.53 -1.76 19.46
N MET A 521 13.96 -1.78 18.26
CA MET A 521 13.00 -0.78 17.81
C MET A 521 11.70 -0.79 18.64
N TYR A 522 11.12 -1.98 18.86
CA TYR A 522 9.87 -2.10 19.63
C TYR A 522 10.07 -1.75 21.12
N GLU A 523 11.15 -2.23 21.74
CA GLU A 523 11.45 -1.96 23.15
C GLU A 523 11.77 -0.49 23.41
N ALA A 524 12.47 0.19 22.49
CA ALA A 524 12.73 1.63 22.57
C ALA A 524 11.44 2.46 22.59
N ALA A 525 10.37 1.95 21.98
CA ALA A 525 9.05 2.57 21.98
C ALA A 525 8.15 2.10 23.14
N GLY A 526 8.66 1.25 24.05
CA GLY A 526 7.92 0.71 25.19
C GLY A 526 6.99 -0.47 24.86
N VAL A 527 7.04 -0.98 23.62
CA VAL A 527 6.35 -2.20 23.19
C VAL A 527 7.21 -3.37 23.66
N THR A 528 6.69 -4.16 24.61
CA THR A 528 7.46 -5.15 25.37
C THR A 528 6.63 -6.44 25.55
N PRO A 529 7.27 -7.62 25.60
CA PRO A 529 6.58 -8.91 25.53
C PRO A 529 5.78 -9.25 26.79
N ASP A 530 5.98 -8.55 27.91
CA ASP A 530 5.19 -8.67 29.14
C ASP A 530 3.80 -8.02 29.03
N LYS A 531 3.52 -7.22 27.99
CA LYS A 531 2.23 -6.57 27.75
C LYS A 531 1.42 -7.28 26.66
N GLU A 532 0.10 -7.12 26.69
CA GLU A 532 -0.75 -7.37 25.52
C GLU A 532 -0.53 -6.25 24.50
N VAL A 533 -0.23 -6.59 23.25
CA VAL A 533 -0.08 -5.59 22.18
C VAL A 533 -1.27 -5.67 21.23
N VAL A 534 -1.97 -4.54 21.06
CA VAL A 534 -3.07 -4.41 20.10
C VAL A 534 -2.62 -3.50 18.97
N SER A 535 -2.32 -4.07 17.80
CA SER A 535 -1.95 -3.29 16.63
C SER A 535 -3.18 -2.77 15.89
N TYR A 536 -3.09 -1.55 15.37
CA TYR A 536 -4.10 -0.97 14.49
C TYR A 536 -3.46 -0.11 13.39
N CYS A 537 -4.22 0.13 12.32
CA CYS A 537 -3.80 1.04 11.27
C CYS A 537 -5.01 1.83 10.73
N GLN A 538 -5.20 1.93 9.42
CA GLN A 538 -6.43 2.50 8.85
C GLN A 538 -7.57 1.46 8.73
N GLY A 539 -7.28 0.23 8.32
CA GLY A 539 -8.30 -0.80 8.02
C GLY A 539 -7.85 -2.25 8.30
N GLY A 540 -6.96 -2.44 9.27
CA GLY A 540 -6.47 -3.76 9.67
C GLY A 540 -5.42 -4.43 8.76
N TYR A 541 -4.88 -3.72 7.76
CA TYR A 541 -3.86 -4.22 6.82
C TYR A 541 -2.44 -4.13 7.38
N ARG A 542 -1.95 -2.90 7.59
CA ARG A 542 -0.62 -2.62 8.15
C ARG A 542 -0.49 -3.12 9.60
N ALA A 543 -1.60 -3.11 10.32
CA ALA A 543 -1.70 -3.68 11.66
C ALA A 543 -1.41 -5.19 11.68
N ALA A 544 -1.86 -5.92 10.67
CA ALA A 544 -1.53 -7.34 10.51
C ALA A 544 -0.03 -7.54 10.26
N HIS A 545 0.63 -6.61 9.56
CA HIS A 545 2.09 -6.63 9.39
C HIS A 545 2.82 -6.41 10.72
N GLY A 546 2.40 -5.43 11.53
CA GLY A 546 2.93 -5.25 12.89
C GLY A 546 2.69 -6.48 13.76
N TYR A 547 1.53 -7.12 13.63
CA TYR A 547 1.22 -8.38 14.30
C TYR A 547 2.20 -9.50 13.92
N VAL A 548 2.53 -9.66 12.63
CA VAL A 548 3.51 -10.66 12.17
C VAL A 548 4.89 -10.39 12.78
N ALA A 549 5.36 -9.14 12.75
CA ALA A 549 6.66 -8.79 13.33
C ALA A 549 6.75 -9.16 14.83
N LEU A 550 5.72 -8.83 15.62
CA LEU A 550 5.65 -9.18 17.03
C LEU A 550 5.54 -10.70 17.26
N ARG A 551 4.83 -11.41 16.38
CA ARG A 551 4.79 -12.88 16.38
C ARG A 551 6.16 -13.49 16.07
N LEU A 552 6.92 -12.96 15.11
CA LEU A 552 8.30 -13.42 14.84
C LEU A 552 9.20 -13.24 16.06
N LEU A 553 9.02 -12.14 16.80
CA LEU A 553 9.74 -11.85 18.04
C LEU A 553 9.29 -12.69 19.25
N GLY A 554 8.20 -13.47 19.12
CA GLY A 554 7.72 -14.34 20.18
C GLY A 554 6.82 -13.65 21.21
N TYR A 555 6.21 -12.51 20.86
CA TYR A 555 5.27 -11.84 21.76
C TYR A 555 4.06 -12.75 22.04
N PRO A 556 3.72 -13.03 23.31
CA PRO A 556 2.74 -14.05 23.65
C PRO A 556 1.29 -13.59 23.48
N ARG A 557 1.04 -12.27 23.48
CA ARG A 557 -0.30 -11.67 23.44
C ARG A 557 -0.34 -10.54 22.43
N VAL A 558 -0.68 -10.88 21.20
CA VAL A 558 -0.79 -9.91 20.10
C VAL A 558 -2.16 -10.01 19.46
N ARG A 559 -2.84 -8.88 19.28
CA ARG A 559 -4.14 -8.77 18.63
C ARG A 559 -4.09 -7.75 17.50
N ASN A 560 -4.87 -8.00 16.46
CA ASN A 560 -5.12 -7.03 15.39
C ASN A 560 -6.49 -6.39 15.61
N TYR A 561 -6.53 -5.07 15.78
CA TYR A 561 -7.78 -4.32 15.79
C TYR A 561 -8.26 -4.13 14.34
N LEU A 562 -9.18 -4.99 13.92
CA LEU A 562 -9.58 -5.15 12.51
C LEU A 562 -10.27 -3.91 11.93
N GLY A 563 -11.17 -3.26 12.69
CA GLY A 563 -11.85 -2.03 12.28
C GLY A 563 -10.92 -0.82 12.22
N SER A 564 -9.87 -0.82 13.06
CA SER A 564 -8.75 0.12 12.98
C SER A 564 -9.21 1.60 13.03
N TRP A 565 -8.37 2.54 12.59
CA TRP A 565 -8.66 3.97 12.62
C TRP A 565 -9.87 4.37 11.76
N LYS A 566 -10.23 3.62 10.72
CA LYS A 566 -11.42 3.94 9.93
C LYS A 566 -12.69 3.83 10.78
N GLU A 567 -12.79 2.79 11.60
CA GLU A 567 -13.88 2.64 12.57
C GLU A 567 -13.71 3.63 13.72
N TRP A 568 -12.56 3.61 14.40
CA TRP A 568 -12.33 4.46 15.58
C TRP A 568 -12.50 5.95 15.26
N GLY A 569 -11.84 6.45 14.22
CA GLY A 569 -11.88 7.84 13.78
C GLY A 569 -13.24 8.32 13.28
N ASP A 570 -14.12 7.41 12.84
CA ASP A 570 -15.50 7.74 12.45
C ASP A 570 -16.48 7.78 13.64
N ARG A 571 -16.14 7.13 14.74
CA ARG A 571 -17.01 6.97 15.92
C ARG A 571 -16.92 8.14 16.90
N GLU A 572 -17.81 9.12 16.77
CA GLU A 572 -17.83 10.34 17.59
C GLU A 572 -17.89 10.10 19.11
N ASP A 573 -18.32 8.92 19.56
CA ASP A 573 -18.36 8.47 20.96
C ASP A 573 -16.99 8.06 21.53
N LEU A 574 -15.96 7.86 20.70
CA LEU A 574 -14.64 7.41 21.11
C LEU A 574 -13.63 8.56 21.23
N PRO A 575 -12.74 8.54 22.23
CA PRO A 575 -11.74 9.58 22.43
C PRO A 575 -10.63 9.51 21.38
N ILE A 576 -9.99 10.65 21.11
CA ILE A 576 -8.85 10.76 20.21
C ILE A 576 -7.78 11.64 20.86
N GLU A 577 -6.52 11.42 20.50
CA GLU A 577 -5.41 12.31 20.80
C GLU A 577 -4.80 12.84 19.51
N THR A 578 -4.13 13.99 19.60
CA THR A 578 -3.30 14.53 18.50
C THR A 578 -1.87 14.62 19.02
N PRO A 579 -1.09 13.54 18.86
CA PRO A 579 0.31 13.53 19.26
C PRO A 579 1.08 14.67 18.59
N ALA A 580 2.00 15.30 19.33
CA ALA A 580 2.97 16.20 18.74
C ALA A 580 4.03 15.36 18.02
N GLY A 581 4.28 15.69 16.74
CA GLY A 581 5.27 15.00 15.89
C GLY A 581 6.71 15.27 16.30
#